data_AF-A0A060BM93-F1
#
_entry.id   AF-A0A060BM93-F1
#
_cell.length_a   1.000
_cell.length_b   1.000
_cell.length_c   1.000
_cell.angle_alpha   90.00
_cell.angle_beta   90.00
_cell.angle_gamma   90.00
#
_symmetry.space_group_name_H-M   'P 1'
#
loop_
_entity.id
_entity.type
_entity.pdbx_description
1 polymer ?
#
loop_
_entity_poly.entity_id
_entity_poly.type
_entity_poly.pdbx_seq_one_letter_code
_entity_poly.pdbx_strand_id
1 'polypeptide(L)'
;GGPTTRWGPWSEVSDNKDGTLTVRGWTLDPDTTQSLTVAVYVDGAMTVVEASLDRSDVATQYGLTSSSYGYSTTISATAGTHRVCVLALNEEVGSNTLLGCSDVKVTIDPDVTFVAGNIISDSVMFDSGTMTQSQIQTFLNEKNKNCVAGEAACLKNY
;
A
#
# COMPACT_ATOMS: atom_id res chain seq x y z
N GLY A 1 -13.46 -26.77 29.30
CA GLY A 1 -13.15 -26.21 27.97
C GLY A 1 -12.17 -25.10 28.18
N GLY A 2 -10.93 -25.29 27.74
CA GLY A 2 -9.93 -24.21 27.68
C GLY A 2 -10.06 -23.47 26.35
N PRO A 3 -9.44 -22.29 26.18
CA PRO A 3 -9.54 -21.52 24.95
C PRO A 3 -8.93 -22.30 23.78
N THR A 4 -9.72 -22.45 22.72
CA THR A 4 -9.46 -23.06 21.41
C THR A 4 -8.56 -22.23 20.49
N THR A 5 -8.06 -21.09 20.96
CA THR A 5 -7.62 -20.01 20.08
C THR A 5 -6.29 -20.30 19.38
N ARG A 6 -6.28 -20.23 18.05
CA ARG A 6 -5.02 -20.12 17.30
C ARG A 6 -5.08 -19.16 16.12
N TRP A 7 -4.87 -17.89 16.42
CA TRP A 7 -4.59 -16.84 15.44
C TRP A 7 -3.09 -16.79 15.07
N GLY A 8 -2.78 -16.42 13.82
CA GLY A 8 -1.49 -16.66 13.17
C GLY A 8 -0.30 -15.89 13.75
N PRO A 9 0.95 -16.37 13.55
CA PRO A 9 2.11 -15.93 14.30
C PRO A 9 2.59 -14.53 13.95
N TRP A 10 2.10 -13.91 12.86
CA TRP A 10 2.65 -12.62 12.45
C TRP A 10 1.86 -11.93 11.34
N SER A 11 1.77 -10.60 11.45
CA SER A 11 1.49 -9.71 10.31
C SER A 11 2.81 -9.14 9.82
N GLU A 12 3.09 -9.30 8.54
CA GLU A 12 4.18 -8.58 7.88
C GLU A 12 3.70 -7.18 7.53
N VAL A 13 4.54 -6.19 7.80
CA VAL A 13 4.33 -4.81 7.39
C VAL A 13 5.53 -4.37 6.56
N SER A 14 5.29 -3.96 5.32
CA SER A 14 6.34 -3.47 4.42
C SER A 14 6.05 -2.04 3.97
N ASP A 15 7.09 -1.21 3.96
CA ASP A 15 7.06 0.12 3.35
C ASP A 15 7.21 0.01 1.83
N ASN A 16 6.18 0.41 1.08
CA ASN A 16 6.16 0.34 -0.38
C ASN A 16 6.95 1.48 -1.03
N LYS A 17 7.45 2.45 -0.24
CA LYS A 17 8.24 3.60 -0.69
C LYS A 17 7.49 4.64 -1.51
N ASP A 18 6.18 4.51 -1.63
CA ASP A 18 5.31 5.42 -2.39
C ASP A 18 4.32 6.20 -1.52
N GLY A 19 4.51 6.16 -0.19
CA GLY A 19 3.56 6.73 0.77
C GLY A 19 2.46 5.75 1.17
N THR A 20 2.67 4.46 0.95
CA THR A 20 1.80 3.40 1.42
C THR A 20 2.57 2.28 2.14
N LEU A 21 1.87 1.62 3.06
CA LEU A 21 2.29 0.40 3.74
C LEU A 21 1.48 -0.76 3.19
N THR A 22 2.13 -1.90 2.96
CA THR A 22 1.45 -3.17 2.72
C THR A 22 1.45 -3.96 4.03
N VAL A 23 0.24 -4.34 4.50
CA VAL A 23 0.05 -5.18 5.68
C VAL A 23 -0.53 -6.51 5.25
N ARG A 24 0.16 -7.61 5.53
CA ARG A 24 -0.24 -8.96 5.13
C ARG A 24 -0.08 -9.94 6.25
N GLY A 25 -0.87 -11.00 6.22
CA GLY A 25 -0.75 -12.06 7.21
C GLY A 25 -1.85 -13.07 7.04
N TRP A 26 -2.09 -13.83 8.10
CA TRP A 26 -3.22 -14.76 8.15
C TRP A 26 -3.80 -14.82 9.56
N THR A 27 -5.06 -15.19 9.64
CA THR A 27 -5.76 -15.45 10.90
C THR A 27 -6.70 -16.64 10.73
N LEU A 28 -6.88 -17.41 11.80
CA LEU A 28 -7.65 -18.64 11.83
C LEU A 28 -8.36 -18.75 13.17
N ASP A 29 -9.61 -19.12 13.15
CA ASP A 29 -10.33 -19.59 14.34
C ASP A 29 -10.76 -21.03 14.08
N PRO A 30 -10.21 -22.02 14.82
CA PRO A 30 -10.59 -23.43 14.65
C PRO A 30 -12.07 -23.73 14.89
N ASP A 31 -12.81 -22.82 15.55
CA ASP A 31 -14.23 -23.01 15.86
C ASP A 31 -15.15 -22.62 14.69
N THR A 32 -14.60 -22.01 13.61
CA THR A 32 -15.34 -21.65 12.40
C THR A 32 -14.58 -21.98 11.11
N THR A 33 -15.32 -22.25 10.04
CA THR A 33 -14.76 -22.41 8.69
C THR A 33 -14.85 -21.15 7.84
N GLN A 34 -15.51 -20.10 8.35
CA GLN A 34 -15.64 -18.81 7.69
C GLN A 34 -14.34 -17.99 7.80
N SER A 35 -14.10 -17.14 6.81
CA SER A 35 -13.02 -16.14 6.87
C SER A 35 -13.27 -15.20 8.04
N LEU A 36 -12.24 -14.91 8.83
CA LEU A 36 -12.35 -13.91 9.89
C LEU A 36 -12.05 -12.51 9.35
N THR A 37 -12.44 -11.51 10.12
CA THR A 37 -12.07 -10.12 9.86
C THR A 37 -10.91 -9.68 10.76
N VAL A 38 -9.97 -8.89 10.22
CA VAL A 38 -8.90 -8.22 10.98
C VAL A 38 -9.07 -6.70 10.95
N ALA A 39 -8.74 -6.05 12.06
CA ALA A 39 -8.58 -4.60 12.14
C ALA A 39 -7.09 -4.25 12.17
N VAL A 40 -6.64 -3.51 11.17
CA VAL A 40 -5.29 -2.95 11.08
C VAL A 40 -5.35 -1.51 11.57
N TYR A 41 -4.55 -1.18 12.57
CA TYR A 41 -4.39 0.16 13.10
C TYR A 41 -3.05 0.73 12.66
N VAL A 42 -3.04 1.96 12.14
CA VAL A 42 -1.84 2.77 11.91
C VAL A 42 -1.99 4.05 12.73
N ASP A 43 -1.16 4.21 13.77
CA ASP A 43 -1.24 5.31 14.74
C ASP A 43 -2.65 5.55 15.32
N GLY A 44 -3.42 4.48 15.49
CA GLY A 44 -4.79 4.53 16.01
C GLY A 44 -5.88 4.69 14.94
N ALA A 45 -5.54 4.99 13.69
CA ALA A 45 -6.50 4.96 12.58
C ALA A 45 -6.75 3.51 12.14
N MET A 46 -8.02 3.09 12.06
CA MET A 46 -8.41 1.70 11.81
C MET A 46 -8.78 1.48 10.32
N THR A 47 -8.33 0.36 9.77
CA THR A 47 -8.78 -0.24 8.51
C THR A 47 -9.21 -1.68 8.76
N VAL A 48 -10.37 -2.07 8.25
CA VAL A 48 -10.94 -3.42 8.43
C VAL A 48 -10.75 -4.23 7.15
N VAL A 49 -10.29 -5.48 7.27
CA VAL A 49 -9.96 -6.36 6.14
C VAL A 49 -10.45 -7.76 6.43
N GLU A 50 -11.12 -8.39 5.47
CA GLU A 50 -11.49 -9.80 5.55
C GLU A 50 -10.29 -10.68 5.19
N ALA A 51 -10.04 -11.73 5.96
CA ALA A 51 -8.97 -12.70 5.75
C ALA A 51 -9.38 -13.80 4.77
N SER A 52 -9.86 -13.41 3.58
CA SER A 52 -10.44 -14.33 2.60
C SER A 52 -9.45 -14.87 1.55
N LEU A 53 -8.18 -14.44 1.58
CA LEU A 53 -7.16 -14.86 0.63
C LEU A 53 -6.70 -16.31 0.88
N ASP A 54 -6.36 -17.02 -0.20
CA ASP A 54 -5.90 -18.41 -0.13
C ASP A 54 -4.59 -18.55 0.64
N ARG A 55 -4.59 -19.48 1.60
CA ARG A 55 -3.47 -19.94 2.41
C ARG A 55 -3.57 -21.45 2.59
N SER A 56 -3.47 -22.17 1.47
CA SER A 56 -3.45 -23.64 1.44
C SER A 56 -2.31 -24.26 2.26
N ASP A 57 -1.21 -23.53 2.45
CA ASP A 57 -0.11 -23.88 3.35
C ASP A 57 -0.58 -23.94 4.81
N VAL A 58 -1.33 -22.93 5.25
CA VAL A 58 -1.96 -22.88 6.58
C VAL A 58 -3.00 -23.99 6.70
N ALA A 59 -3.86 -24.15 5.71
CA ALA A 59 -4.87 -25.21 5.70
C ALA A 59 -4.25 -26.60 5.87
N THR A 60 -3.17 -26.89 5.13
CA THR A 60 -2.45 -28.17 5.22
C THR A 60 -1.79 -28.37 6.58
N GLN A 61 -1.14 -27.34 7.11
CA GLN A 61 -0.48 -27.39 8.42
C GLN A 61 -1.47 -27.70 9.56
N TYR A 62 -2.71 -27.23 9.44
CA TYR A 62 -3.74 -27.35 10.47
C TYR A 62 -4.82 -28.39 10.16
N GLY A 63 -4.72 -29.11 9.03
CA GLY A 63 -5.69 -30.14 8.64
C GLY A 63 -7.09 -29.61 8.33
N LEU A 64 -7.18 -28.40 7.77
CA LEU A 64 -8.42 -27.68 7.50
C LEU A 64 -8.93 -27.94 6.08
N THR A 65 -10.24 -27.85 5.89
CA THR A 65 -10.89 -28.03 4.57
C THR A 65 -11.04 -26.73 3.79
N SER A 66 -11.05 -25.58 4.47
CA SER A 66 -10.98 -24.24 3.87
C SER A 66 -9.54 -23.77 3.83
N SER A 67 -9.24 -22.81 2.96
CA SER A 67 -7.95 -22.14 2.84
C SER A 67 -8.04 -20.61 2.88
N SER A 68 -9.24 -20.05 3.05
CA SER A 68 -9.48 -18.60 3.11
C SER A 68 -9.12 -18.05 4.49
N TYR A 69 -7.83 -17.83 4.71
CA TYR A 69 -7.29 -17.37 6.01
C TYR A 69 -6.30 -16.21 5.88
N GLY A 70 -5.93 -15.82 4.66
CA GLY A 70 -4.97 -14.75 4.41
C GLY A 70 -5.63 -13.39 4.27
N TYR A 71 -4.95 -12.33 4.71
CA TYR A 71 -5.33 -10.96 4.40
C TYR A 71 -4.15 -10.20 3.80
N SER A 72 -4.48 -9.19 3.00
CA SER A 72 -3.53 -8.22 2.45
C SER A 72 -4.25 -6.90 2.23
N THR A 73 -3.68 -5.82 2.75
CA THR A 73 -4.19 -4.47 2.50
C THR A 73 -3.05 -3.48 2.29
N THR A 74 -3.35 -2.42 1.54
CA THR A 74 -2.45 -1.28 1.34
C THR A 74 -3.06 -0.07 2.03
N ILE A 75 -2.31 0.57 2.91
CA ILE A 75 -2.75 1.69 3.74
C ILE A 75 -1.84 2.88 3.48
N SER A 76 -2.40 4.05 3.20
CA SER A 76 -1.62 5.28 3.06
C SER A 76 -0.97 5.65 4.40
N ALA A 77 0.32 6.01 4.35
CA ALA A 77 1.08 6.44 5.50
C ALA A 77 2.09 7.52 5.07
N THR A 78 2.20 8.57 5.88
CA THR A 78 3.16 9.66 5.62
C THR A 78 4.60 9.18 5.82
N ALA A 79 5.58 9.94 5.33
CA ALA A 79 6.98 9.71 5.73
C ALA A 79 7.12 9.89 7.25
N GLY A 80 7.72 8.91 7.93
CA GLY A 80 7.78 8.93 9.39
C GLY A 80 7.86 7.53 9.99
N THR A 81 7.91 7.47 11.32
CA THR A 81 7.77 6.19 12.04
C THR A 81 6.32 6.05 12.47
N HIS A 82 5.72 4.90 12.14
CA HIS A 82 4.33 4.58 12.42
C HIS A 82 4.22 3.31 13.24
N ARG A 83 3.28 3.30 14.20
CA ARG A 83 2.92 2.11 14.98
C ARG A 83 1.81 1.37 14.24
N VAL A 84 2.09 0.18 13.74
CA VAL A 84 1.10 -0.67 13.08
C VAL A 84 0.71 -1.81 14.00
N CYS A 85 -0.57 -1.97 14.31
CA CYS A 85 -1.09 -3.07 15.13
C CYS A 85 -2.21 -3.80 14.39
N VAL A 86 -2.22 -5.13 14.44
CA VAL A 86 -3.26 -5.94 13.81
C VAL A 86 -4.01 -6.73 14.87
N LEU A 87 -5.33 -6.62 14.86
CA LEU A 87 -6.22 -7.37 15.74
C LEU A 87 -7.10 -8.29 14.91
N ALA A 88 -7.21 -9.57 15.29
CA ALA A 88 -8.30 -10.42 14.86
C ALA A 88 -9.58 -9.98 15.59
N LEU A 89 -10.63 -9.71 14.81
CA LEU A 89 -11.94 -9.37 15.35
C LEU A 89 -12.68 -10.66 15.65
N ASN A 90 -13.25 -10.75 16.85
CA ASN A 90 -14.11 -11.87 17.20
C ASN A 90 -15.50 -11.68 16.57
N GLU A 91 -16.07 -12.74 16.01
CA GLU A 91 -17.43 -12.69 15.43
C GLU A 91 -18.54 -12.89 16.48
N GLU A 92 -18.20 -13.41 17.67
CA GLU A 92 -19.15 -13.65 18.78
C GLU A 92 -18.74 -13.01 20.14
N VAL A 93 -19.20 -13.57 21.27
CA VAL A 93 -18.90 -13.11 22.63
C VAL A 93 -17.43 -13.38 22.95
N GLY A 94 -16.63 -12.32 23.04
CA GLY A 94 -15.21 -12.41 23.35
C GLY A 94 -14.49 -11.09 23.08
N SER A 95 -13.21 -11.03 23.46
CA SER A 95 -12.37 -9.86 23.17
C SER A 95 -11.65 -10.05 21.84
N ASN A 96 -11.57 -8.98 21.04
CA ASN A 96 -10.63 -8.91 19.92
C ASN A 96 -9.23 -9.26 20.40
N THR A 97 -8.45 -9.93 19.55
CA THR A 97 -7.11 -10.34 19.94
C THR A 97 -6.05 -9.70 19.10
N LEU A 98 -5.08 -9.14 19.81
CA LEU A 98 -3.89 -8.56 19.22
C LEU A 98 -3.03 -9.68 18.61
N LEU A 99 -2.89 -9.66 17.29
CA LEU A 99 -1.99 -10.54 16.55
C LEU A 99 -0.55 -10.05 16.64
N GLY A 100 -0.36 -8.73 16.70
CA GLY A 100 0.94 -8.13 16.90
C GLY A 100 0.94 -6.63 16.63
N CYS A 101 2.03 -5.99 17.03
CA CYS A 101 2.36 -4.63 16.63
C CYS A 101 3.79 -4.56 16.11
N SER A 102 4.05 -3.68 15.15
CA SER A 102 5.36 -3.38 14.62
C SER A 102 5.51 -1.86 14.44
N ASP A 103 6.71 -1.35 14.73
CA ASP A 103 7.07 0.03 14.39
C ASP A 103 7.74 0.01 13.00
N VAL A 104 7.19 0.76 12.05
CA VAL A 104 7.69 0.80 10.67
C VAL A 104 8.07 2.22 10.31
N LYS A 105 9.29 2.37 9.76
CA LYS A 105 9.75 3.62 9.20
C LYS A 105 9.36 3.70 7.72
N VAL A 106 8.40 4.55 7.42
CA VAL A 106 7.98 4.90 6.06
C VAL A 106 8.92 5.95 5.50
N THR A 107 9.49 5.65 4.34
CA THR A 107 10.32 6.56 3.55
C THR A 107 9.70 6.71 2.17
N ILE A 108 9.67 7.91 1.62
CA ILE A 108 9.28 8.10 0.22
C ILE A 108 10.53 8.00 -0.64
N ASP A 109 10.52 7.08 -1.58
CA ASP A 109 11.53 6.99 -2.63
C ASP A 109 11.04 7.78 -3.85
N PRO A 110 11.75 8.84 -4.26
CA PRO A 110 11.37 9.60 -5.44
C PRO A 110 11.37 8.75 -6.71
N ASP A 111 12.18 7.68 -6.79
CA ASP A 111 12.23 6.81 -7.96
C ASP A 111 11.00 5.89 -8.05
N VAL A 112 10.43 5.49 -6.89
CA VAL A 112 9.20 4.70 -6.84
C VAL A 112 7.97 5.56 -7.13
N THR A 113 7.97 6.81 -6.68
CA THR A 113 6.90 7.78 -6.95
C THR A 113 7.05 8.50 -8.29
N PHE A 114 8.09 8.17 -9.05
CA PHE A 114 8.41 8.86 -10.29
C PHE A 114 7.36 8.61 -11.37
N VAL A 115 6.60 9.66 -11.71
CA VAL A 115 5.71 9.65 -12.87
C VAL A 115 6.42 10.30 -14.04
N ALA A 116 6.86 9.49 -14.99
CA ALA A 116 7.55 9.87 -16.21
C ALA A 116 6.63 10.62 -17.21
N GLY A 117 5.89 11.63 -16.78
CA GLY A 117 4.87 12.28 -17.61
C GLY A 117 5.44 12.94 -18.87
N ASN A 118 6.70 13.39 -18.83
CA ASN A 118 7.39 13.99 -19.97
C ASN A 118 8.85 13.51 -20.10
N ILE A 119 9.20 12.28 -19.71
CA ILE A 119 10.55 11.79 -20.04
C ILE A 119 10.65 11.62 -21.55
N ILE A 120 11.54 12.40 -22.15
CA ILE A 120 12.02 12.20 -23.51
C ILE A 120 13.18 11.21 -23.42
N SER A 121 13.16 10.12 -24.21
CA SER A 121 14.26 9.15 -24.20
C SER A 121 15.57 9.79 -24.66
N ASP A 122 16.72 9.27 -24.22
CA ASP A 122 18.04 9.78 -24.63
C ASP A 122 18.17 9.84 -26.17
N SER A 123 17.65 8.85 -26.89
CA SER A 123 17.63 8.84 -28.35
C SER A 123 16.82 10.00 -28.96
N VAL A 124 15.69 10.36 -28.34
CA VAL A 124 14.84 11.46 -28.78
C VAL A 124 15.42 12.81 -28.33
N MET A 125 16.16 12.84 -27.21
CA MET A 125 16.90 14.02 -26.75
C MET A 125 18.00 14.44 -27.74
N PHE A 126 18.65 13.49 -28.42
CA PHE A 126 19.74 13.76 -29.37
C PHE A 126 19.33 13.71 -30.85
N ASP A 127 18.10 13.32 -31.17
CA ASP A 127 17.63 13.32 -32.56
C ASP A 127 17.14 14.72 -32.95
N SER A 128 17.94 15.40 -33.77
CA SER A 128 17.65 16.73 -34.34
C SER A 128 16.36 16.82 -35.17
N GLY A 129 15.74 15.69 -35.53
CA GLY A 129 14.48 15.62 -36.28
C GLY A 129 13.24 15.47 -35.40
N THR A 130 13.38 15.25 -34.10
CA THR A 130 12.25 14.93 -33.19
C THR A 130 11.29 16.08 -32.98
N MET A 131 11.79 17.32 -33.00
CA MET A 131 10.95 18.51 -33.00
C MET A 131 11.56 19.57 -33.91
N THR A 132 10.80 19.98 -34.92
CA THR A 132 11.12 21.18 -35.70
C THR A 132 10.91 22.44 -34.86
N GLN A 133 11.54 23.55 -35.26
CA GLN A 133 11.34 24.86 -34.60
C GLN A 133 9.85 25.25 -34.47
N SER A 134 9.03 24.91 -35.45
CA SER A 134 7.57 25.16 -35.43
C SER A 134 6.85 24.29 -34.38
N GLN A 135 7.24 23.02 -34.26
CA GLN A 135 6.70 22.11 -33.24
C GLN A 135 7.14 22.52 -31.83
N ILE A 136 8.38 23.01 -31.66
CA ILE A 136 8.86 23.58 -30.41
C ILE A 136 8.02 24.82 -30.04
N GLN A 137 7.79 25.73 -31.00
CA GLN A 137 6.98 26.93 -30.75
C GLN A 137 5.53 26.58 -30.38
N THR A 138 4.95 25.57 -31.02
CA THR A 138 3.60 25.08 -30.72
C THR A 138 3.52 24.51 -29.31
N PHE A 139 4.46 23.63 -28.96
CA PHE A 139 4.55 23.05 -27.62
C PHE A 139 4.71 24.13 -26.54
N LEU A 140 5.60 25.10 -26.75
CA LEU A 140 5.80 26.21 -25.81
C LEU A 140 4.56 27.08 -25.65
N ASN A 141 3.80 27.30 -26.73
CA ASN A 141 2.54 28.05 -26.69
C ASN A 141 1.45 27.28 -25.93
N GLU A 142 1.38 25.96 -26.11
CA GLU A 142 0.42 25.11 -25.39
C GLU A 142 0.73 25.01 -23.90
N LYS A 143 1.98 24.73 -23.54
CA LYS A 143 2.40 24.59 -22.12
C LYS A 143 2.34 25.92 -21.35
N ASN A 144 2.54 27.06 -22.02
CA ASN A 144 2.42 28.39 -21.40
C ASN A 144 1.03 29.02 -21.51
N LYS A 145 0.02 28.33 -22.05
CA LYS A 145 -1.29 28.92 -22.36
C LYS A 145 -2.01 29.49 -21.13
N ASN A 146 -1.80 28.89 -19.95
CA ASN A 146 -2.42 29.28 -18.68
C ASN A 146 -1.41 29.84 -17.66
N CYS A 147 -0.23 30.25 -18.11
CA CYS A 147 0.82 30.75 -17.23
C CYS A 147 0.45 32.12 -16.63
N VAL A 148 0.43 32.22 -15.29
CA VAL A 148 0.21 33.46 -14.53
C VAL A 148 1.49 33.84 -13.80
N ALA A 149 1.86 35.13 -13.83
CA ALA A 149 3.09 35.61 -13.19
C ALA A 149 3.05 35.42 -11.67
N GLY A 150 4.02 34.70 -11.11
CA GLY A 150 4.18 34.48 -9.66
C GLY A 150 3.96 33.04 -9.18
N GLU A 151 3.45 32.14 -10.03
CA GLU A 151 3.40 30.71 -9.74
C GLU A 151 4.61 30.00 -10.38
N ALA A 152 5.23 29.08 -9.64
CA ALA A 152 6.54 28.50 -9.96
C ALA A 152 6.62 27.65 -11.25
N ALA A 153 5.53 27.54 -12.04
CA ALA A 153 5.44 26.63 -13.18
C ALA A 153 5.47 27.32 -14.56
N CYS A 154 5.92 28.57 -14.64
CA CYS A 154 5.97 29.33 -15.89
C CYS A 154 7.36 29.31 -16.55
N LEU A 155 7.45 28.79 -17.77
CA LEU A 155 8.71 28.74 -18.55
C LEU A 155 9.18 30.13 -19.05
N LYS A 156 8.38 31.19 -18.87
CA LYS A 156 8.64 32.52 -19.44
C LYS A 156 9.57 33.43 -18.62
N ASN A 157 10.09 32.96 -17.49
CA ASN A 157 10.96 33.76 -16.60
C ASN A 157 12.39 33.19 -16.48
N TYR A 158 13.00 32.80 -17.60
CA TYR A 158 14.44 32.55 -17.70
C TYR A 158 15.07 33.47 -18.74
#